data_AF-A0A093ZLH1-F1
#
_entry.id   AF-A0A093ZLH1-F1
#
_cell.length_a   1.000
_cell.length_b   1.000
_cell.length_c   1.000
_cell.angle_alpha   90.00
_cell.angle_beta   90.00
_cell.angle_gamma   90.00
#
_symmetry.space_group_name_H-M   'P 1'
#
loop_
_entity.id
_entity.type
_entity.pdbx_description
1 polymer ?
#
loop_
_entity_poly.entity_id
_entity_poly.type
_entity_poly.pdbx_seq_one_letter_code
_entity_poly.pdbx_strand_id
1 'polypeptide(L)'
;MSDDPDFMRTFGNTATHNRQCLACGSMHAVGQCPLKRSGVEHCGLCGMVHYGYTQSGVGAACPHFSSETQVRLMLDALKMSTEPRDIVEPARNYLRGVIGNLVKRKKKEMELQAARSRPILPPPRPGAAQSQWPVAPQGR
;
A
#
# COMPACT_ATOMS: atom_id res chain seq x y z
N MET A 1 -9.92 -29.38 29.15
CA MET A 1 -9.44 -27.98 29.30
C MET A 1 -10.32 -27.00 28.52
N SER A 2 -11.61 -27.29 28.35
CA SER A 2 -12.54 -26.45 27.56
C SER A 2 -13.81 -26.08 28.33
N ASP A 3 -13.92 -26.50 29.59
CA ASP A 3 -15.08 -26.30 30.47
C ASP A 3 -14.78 -25.25 31.55
N ASP A 4 -13.92 -24.27 31.24
CA ASP A 4 -13.64 -23.17 32.16
C ASP A 4 -14.68 -22.04 31.93
N PRO A 5 -15.58 -21.77 32.89
CA PRO A 5 -16.68 -20.82 32.70
C PRO A 5 -16.20 -19.37 32.51
N ASP A 6 -14.96 -19.07 32.88
CA ASP A 6 -14.36 -17.74 32.72
C ASP A 6 -13.89 -17.48 31.27
N PHE A 7 -13.48 -18.54 30.56
CA PHE A 7 -13.19 -18.49 29.12
C PHE A 7 -14.44 -18.15 28.31
N MET A 8 -15.59 -18.72 28.69
CA MET A 8 -16.88 -18.45 28.05
C MET A 8 -17.43 -17.04 28.37
N ARG A 9 -17.11 -16.46 29.53
CA ARG A 9 -17.51 -15.09 29.87
C ARG A 9 -16.66 -14.01 29.20
N THR A 10 -15.39 -14.30 28.96
CA THR A 10 -14.45 -13.31 28.39
C THR A 10 -14.46 -13.32 26.85
N PHE A 11 -14.70 -14.48 26.22
CA PHE A 11 -14.72 -14.62 24.76
C PHE A 11 -16.09 -15.03 24.18
N GLY A 12 -17.05 -15.40 25.03
CA GLY A 12 -18.38 -15.83 24.61
C GLY A 12 -19.15 -14.70 23.93
N ASN A 13 -19.67 -15.02 22.74
CA ASN A 13 -20.40 -14.17 21.81
C ASN A 13 -19.58 -13.30 20.85
N THR A 14 -18.25 -13.39 20.77
CA THR A 14 -17.53 -12.70 19.68
C THR A 14 -17.65 -13.42 18.32
N ALA A 15 -17.90 -14.73 18.33
CA ALA A 15 -18.00 -15.56 17.13
C ALA A 15 -19.25 -15.29 16.26
N THR A 16 -20.29 -14.65 16.80
CA THR A 16 -21.54 -14.35 16.10
C THR A 16 -21.58 -12.95 15.47
N HIS A 17 -20.65 -12.06 15.82
CA HIS A 17 -20.63 -10.71 15.27
C HIS A 17 -19.69 -10.62 14.06
N ASN A 18 -20.27 -10.38 12.89
CA ASN A 18 -19.49 -9.98 11.71
C ASN A 18 -18.86 -8.61 11.99
N ARG A 19 -17.53 -8.53 11.84
CA ARG A 19 -16.75 -7.30 11.98
C ARG A 19 -15.81 -7.13 10.81
N GLN A 20 -15.39 -5.88 10.58
CA GLN A 20 -14.42 -5.56 9.55
C GLN A 20 -13.06 -6.11 9.99
N CYS A 21 -12.53 -7.06 9.24
CA CYS A 21 -11.25 -7.68 9.56
C CYS A 21 -10.09 -6.75 9.21
N LEU A 22 -9.16 -6.55 10.14
CA LEU A 22 -7.93 -5.77 9.88
C LEU A 22 -6.94 -6.51 8.96
N ALA A 23 -7.00 -7.84 8.92
CA ALA A 23 -6.08 -8.65 8.13
C ALA A 23 -6.51 -8.71 6.66
N CYS A 24 -7.75 -9.10 6.40
CA CYS A 24 -8.24 -9.23 5.03
C CYS A 24 -9.01 -7.99 4.56
N GLY A 25 -9.54 -7.15 5.42
CA GLY A 25 -10.39 -6.03 4.99
C GLY A 25 -11.80 -6.44 4.53
N SER A 26 -12.26 -7.66 4.83
CA SER A 26 -13.66 -8.07 4.63
C SER A 26 -14.42 -8.14 5.95
N MET A 27 -15.74 -8.01 5.87
CA MET A 27 -16.65 -8.30 6.97
C MET A 27 -16.84 -9.82 7.12
N HIS A 28 -16.49 -10.37 8.27
CA HIS A 28 -16.78 -11.78 8.60
C HIS A 28 -16.80 -11.98 10.12
N ALA A 29 -17.32 -13.12 10.57
CA ALA A 29 -17.32 -13.52 11.97
C ALA A 29 -15.89 -13.64 12.53
N VAL A 30 -15.72 -13.40 13.84
CA VAL A 30 -14.42 -13.52 14.51
C VAL A 30 -13.92 -14.96 14.38
N GLY A 31 -12.63 -15.12 14.03
CA GLY A 31 -12.02 -16.43 13.80
C GLY A 31 -12.31 -17.07 12.43
N GLN A 32 -13.20 -16.49 11.63
CA GLN A 32 -13.60 -17.00 10.31
C GLN A 32 -12.88 -16.30 9.15
N CYS A 33 -11.72 -15.70 9.41
CA CYS A 33 -10.98 -14.99 8.37
C CYS A 33 -10.58 -15.95 7.23
N PRO A 34 -10.92 -15.65 5.97
CA PRO A 34 -10.52 -16.48 4.84
C PRO A 34 -9.00 -16.68 4.78
N LEU A 35 -8.23 -15.62 5.05
CA LEU A 35 -6.75 -15.70 5.07
C LEU A 35 -6.23 -16.65 6.16
N LYS A 36 -6.91 -16.73 7.31
CA LYS A 36 -6.56 -17.66 8.38
C LYS A 36 -6.90 -19.11 8.01
N ARG A 37 -8.01 -19.31 7.29
CA ARG A 37 -8.48 -20.64 6.86
C ARG A 37 -7.70 -21.19 5.67
N SER A 38 -7.32 -20.35 4.71
CA SER A 38 -6.50 -20.74 3.56
C SER A 38 -5.09 -21.16 4.00
N GLY A 39 -4.63 -20.66 5.14
CA GLY A 39 -3.26 -20.88 5.58
C GLY A 39 -2.27 -19.98 4.85
N VAL A 40 -1.00 -20.29 5.06
CA VAL A 40 0.14 -19.54 4.52
C VAL A 40 0.66 -20.26 3.28
N GLU A 41 0.70 -19.56 2.15
CA GLU A 41 1.11 -20.14 0.87
C GLU A 41 2.58 -19.83 0.59
N HIS A 42 3.33 -20.82 0.11
CA HIS A 42 4.71 -20.61 -0.32
C HIS A 42 4.72 -19.94 -1.69
N CYS A 43 5.38 -18.78 -1.78
CA CYS A 43 5.49 -18.07 -3.04
C CYS A 43 6.56 -18.66 -3.94
N GLY A 44 6.19 -19.11 -5.15
CA GLY A 44 7.14 -19.58 -6.15
C GLY A 44 8.12 -18.51 -6.68
N LEU A 45 7.90 -17.23 -6.37
CA LEU A 45 8.78 -16.13 -6.78
C LEU A 45 9.84 -15.78 -5.73
N CYS A 46 9.45 -15.64 -4.45
CA CYS A 46 10.37 -15.21 -3.39
C CYS A 46 10.76 -16.31 -2.41
N GLY A 47 10.17 -17.51 -2.50
CA GLY A 47 10.44 -18.64 -1.59
C GLY A 47 9.96 -18.44 -0.16
N MET A 48 9.35 -17.29 0.17
CA MET A 48 8.80 -17.01 1.48
C MET A 48 7.29 -17.28 1.52
N VAL A 49 6.79 -17.49 2.73
CA VAL A 49 5.38 -17.76 2.97
C VAL A 49 4.63 -16.45 3.18
N HIS A 50 3.60 -16.21 2.37
CA HIS A 50 2.75 -15.03 2.49
C HIS A 50 1.29 -15.35 2.14
N TYR A 51 0.34 -14.61 2.68
CA TYR A 51 -1.07 -14.82 2.38
C TYR A 51 -1.41 -14.41 0.94
N GLY A 52 -2.11 -15.28 0.21
CA GLY A 52 -2.57 -14.98 -1.15
C GLY A 52 -3.60 -13.85 -1.15
N TYR A 53 -3.31 -12.77 -1.90
CA TYR A 53 -4.20 -11.66 -2.21
C TYR A 53 -4.75 -10.85 -1.02
N THR A 54 -4.16 -9.66 -0.77
CA THR A 54 -4.76 -8.65 0.11
C THR A 54 -5.67 -7.73 -0.73
N GLN A 55 -6.97 -7.94 -0.65
CA GLN A 55 -8.01 -7.09 -1.27
C GLN A 55 -7.96 -5.60 -0.84
N SER A 56 -7.16 -5.26 0.16
CA SER A 56 -6.99 -3.89 0.68
C SER A 56 -6.00 -3.02 -0.12
N GLY A 57 -5.39 -3.49 -1.21
CA GLY A 57 -4.53 -2.65 -2.04
C GLY A 57 -3.26 -2.12 -1.35
N VAL A 58 -2.89 -2.69 -0.19
CA VAL A 58 -1.65 -2.39 0.52
C VAL A 58 -0.77 -3.63 0.44
N GLY A 59 0.15 -3.62 -0.53
CA GLY A 59 1.16 -4.63 -0.72
C GLY A 59 0.70 -5.79 -1.61
N ALA A 60 1.27 -5.87 -2.81
CA ALA A 60 1.37 -7.16 -3.48
C ALA A 60 2.01 -8.14 -2.47
N ALA A 61 1.34 -9.27 -2.20
CA ALA A 61 1.73 -10.17 -1.11
C ALA A 61 3.20 -10.62 -1.18
N CYS A 62 3.76 -10.67 -2.40
CA CYS A 62 5.18 -10.92 -2.61
C CYS A 62 6.00 -9.60 -2.57
N PRO A 63 7.04 -9.52 -1.71
CA PRO A 63 7.92 -8.35 -1.62
C PRO A 63 8.60 -7.95 -2.95
N HIS A 64 8.78 -8.89 -3.89
CA HIS A 64 9.39 -8.61 -5.19
C HIS A 64 8.62 -7.58 -6.02
N PHE A 65 7.29 -7.52 -5.88
CA PHE A 65 6.48 -6.53 -6.59
C PHE A 65 6.55 -5.12 -5.97
N SER A 66 7.23 -4.96 -4.83
CA SER A 66 7.47 -3.64 -4.22
C SER A 66 8.69 -2.93 -4.80
N SER A 67 9.58 -3.66 -5.49
CA SER A 67 10.82 -3.13 -6.06
C SER A 67 10.70 -2.96 -7.57
N GLU A 68 10.82 -1.71 -8.05
CA GLU A 68 10.74 -1.39 -9.48
C GLU A 68 11.82 -2.12 -10.30
N THR A 69 13.05 -2.18 -9.77
CA THR A 69 14.17 -2.90 -10.41
C THR A 69 13.88 -4.38 -10.53
N GLN A 70 13.34 -5.00 -9.48
CA GLN A 70 12.99 -6.43 -9.50
C GLN A 70 11.91 -6.72 -10.55
N VAL A 71 10.88 -5.88 -10.64
CA VAL A 71 9.81 -6.06 -11.63
C VAL A 71 10.32 -5.90 -13.06
N ARG A 72 11.31 -5.04 -13.31
CA ARG A 72 11.99 -4.94 -14.62
C ARG A 72 12.75 -6.23 -14.96
N LEU A 73 13.49 -6.79 -14.01
CA LEU A 73 14.18 -8.08 -14.20
C LEU A 73 13.19 -9.21 -14.52
N MET A 74 12.03 -9.23 -13.85
CA MET A 74 10.96 -10.18 -14.16
C MET A 74 10.41 -10.02 -15.59
N LEU A 75 10.26 -8.79 -16.07
CA LEU A 75 9.86 -8.53 -17.47
C LEU A 75 10.90 -9.03 -18.47
N ASP A 76 12.18 -8.89 -18.16
CA ASP A 76 13.27 -9.40 -18.99
C ASP A 76 13.30 -10.94 -18.98
N ALA A 77 13.09 -11.57 -17.83
CA ALA A 77 12.94 -13.02 -17.73
C ALA A 77 11.77 -13.55 -18.59
N LEU A 78 10.63 -12.84 -18.60
CA LEU A 78 9.50 -13.19 -19.47
C LEU A 78 9.80 -13.06 -20.97
N LYS A 79 10.86 -12.36 -21.39
CA LYS A 79 11.30 -12.35 -22.80
C LYS A 79 12.00 -13.65 -23.19
N MET A 80 12.65 -14.29 -22.22
CA MET A 80 13.39 -15.54 -22.40
C MET A 80 12.54 -16.77 -22.09
N SER A 81 11.33 -16.62 -21.55
CA SER A 81 10.44 -17.74 -21.25
C SER A 81 9.99 -18.46 -22.54
N THR A 82 10.02 -19.78 -22.51
CA THR A 82 9.51 -20.67 -23.56
C THR A 82 8.04 -21.07 -23.35
N GLU A 83 7.38 -20.46 -22.36
CA GLU A 83 5.95 -20.68 -22.06
C GLU A 83 5.04 -20.13 -23.16
N PRO A 84 3.80 -20.64 -23.28
CA PRO A 84 2.91 -20.24 -24.35
C PRO A 84 2.42 -18.79 -24.13
N ARG A 85 2.17 -18.09 -25.25
CA ARG A 85 1.95 -16.64 -25.26
C ARG A 85 0.69 -16.21 -24.51
N ASP A 86 -0.31 -17.07 -24.45
CA ASP A 86 -1.56 -16.88 -23.70
C ASP A 86 -1.34 -16.72 -22.20
N ILE A 87 -0.23 -17.22 -21.66
CA ILE A 87 0.14 -17.03 -20.24
C ILE A 87 1.13 -15.88 -20.09
N VAL A 88 2.10 -15.77 -21.01
CA VAL A 88 3.16 -14.75 -20.95
C VAL A 88 2.64 -13.33 -21.15
N GLU A 89 1.67 -13.13 -22.06
CA GLU A 89 1.13 -11.79 -22.36
C GLU A 89 0.35 -11.18 -21.19
N PRO A 90 -0.58 -11.90 -20.54
CA PRO A 90 -1.22 -11.42 -19.31
C PRO A 90 -0.19 -11.11 -18.21
N ALA A 91 0.82 -11.96 -18.02
CA ALA A 91 1.86 -11.73 -17.04
C ALA A 91 2.66 -10.44 -17.33
N ARG A 92 3.07 -10.21 -18.58
CA ARG A 92 3.74 -8.97 -19.00
C ARG A 92 2.87 -7.73 -18.76
N ASN A 93 1.60 -7.80 -19.11
CA ASN A 93 0.67 -6.69 -18.91
C ASN A 93 0.48 -6.38 -17.43
N TYR A 94 0.38 -7.41 -16.59
CA TYR A 94 0.32 -7.26 -15.14
C TYR A 94 1.56 -6.56 -14.58
N LEU A 95 2.78 -7.04 -14.92
CA LEU A 95 4.02 -6.45 -14.44
C LEU A 95 4.19 -4.98 -14.86
N ARG A 96 3.76 -4.60 -16.07
CA ARG A 96 3.74 -3.20 -16.51
C ARG A 96 2.80 -2.35 -15.64
N GLY A 97 1.63 -2.88 -15.30
CA GLY A 97 0.69 -2.24 -14.37
C GLY A 97 1.30 -2.03 -12.98
N VAL A 98 2.03 -3.03 -12.47
CA VAL A 98 2.75 -2.94 -11.18
C VAL A 98 3.76 -1.78 -11.19
N ILE A 99 4.59 -1.65 -12.25
CA ILE A 99 5.54 -0.53 -12.37
C ILE A 99 4.80 0.81 -12.34
N GLY A 100 3.70 0.94 -13.09
CA GLY A 100 2.88 2.15 -13.10
C GLY A 100 2.37 2.52 -11.71
N ASN A 101 1.92 1.53 -10.93
CA ASN A 101 1.44 1.74 -9.56
C ASN A 101 2.58 2.14 -8.60
N LEU A 102 3.76 1.53 -8.74
CA LEU A 102 4.94 1.90 -7.93
C LEU A 102 5.36 3.34 -8.16
N VAL A 103 5.47 3.77 -9.42
CA VAL A 103 5.86 5.14 -9.78
C VAL A 103 4.83 6.15 -9.29
N LYS A 104 3.53 5.87 -9.47
CA LYS A 104 2.44 6.72 -8.96
C LYS A 104 2.50 6.87 -7.43
N ARG A 105 2.73 5.76 -6.71
CA ARG A 105 2.87 5.77 -5.25
C ARG A 105 4.07 6.58 -4.80
N LYS A 106 5.22 6.38 -5.44
CA LYS A 106 6.46 7.12 -5.15
C LYS A 106 6.29 8.62 -5.39
N LYS A 107 5.64 9.02 -6.49
CA LYS A 107 5.33 10.43 -6.77
C LYS A 107 4.43 11.05 -5.70
N LYS A 108 3.33 10.36 -5.34
CA LYS A 108 2.41 10.81 -4.28
C LYS A 108 3.11 10.97 -2.93
N GLU A 109 4.03 10.06 -2.60
CA GLU A 109 4.82 10.13 -1.37
C GLU A 109 5.77 11.33 -1.37
N MET A 110 6.45 11.61 -2.48
CA MET A 110 7.28 12.81 -2.62
C MET A 110 6.48 14.11 -2.49
N GLU A 111 5.29 14.17 -3.10
CA GLU A 111 4.39 15.32 -2.99
C GLU A 111 3.94 15.54 -1.54
N LEU A 112 3.60 14.46 -0.83
CA LEU A 112 3.23 14.52 0.58
C LEU A 112 4.40 14.94 1.48
N GLN A 113 5.60 14.43 1.23
CA GLN A 113 6.81 14.84 1.94
C GLN A 113 7.11 16.33 1.69
N ALA A 114 7.02 16.78 0.44
CA ALA A 114 7.18 18.19 0.08
C ALA A 114 6.16 19.08 0.80
N ALA A 115 4.89 18.66 0.85
CA ALA A 115 3.84 19.38 1.57
C ALA A 115 4.11 19.46 3.07
N ARG A 116 4.60 18.37 3.69
CA ARG A 116 4.99 18.34 5.12
C ARG A 116 6.20 19.22 5.43
N SER A 117 7.14 19.34 4.49
CA SER A 117 8.33 20.18 4.64
C SER A 117 8.07 21.67 4.39
N ARG A 118 6.86 22.06 3.93
CA ARG A 118 6.52 23.48 3.79
C ARG A 118 6.41 24.12 5.17
N PRO A 119 7.14 25.21 5.44
CA PRO A 119 6.95 25.96 6.68
C PRO A 119 5.50 26.45 6.73
N ILE A 120 4.86 26.29 7.89
CA ILE A 120 3.56 26.91 8.17
C ILE A 120 3.81 28.42 8.13
N LEU A 121 3.55 29.06 6.99
CA LEU A 121 3.49 30.52 6.98
C LEU A 121 2.29 30.91 7.86
N PRO A 122 2.49 31.78 8.87
CA PRO A 122 1.36 32.33 9.60
C PRO A 122 0.41 33.00 8.59
N PRO A 123 -0.91 32.90 8.79
CA PRO A 123 -1.87 33.58 7.93
C PRO A 123 -1.49 35.07 7.85
N PRO A 124 -1.58 35.69 6.66
CA PRO A 124 -1.29 37.12 6.53
C PRO A 124 -2.22 37.86 7.50
N ARG A 125 -1.61 38.63 8.41
CA ARG A 125 -2.38 39.45 9.36
C ARG A 125 -3.25 40.41 8.54
N PRO A 126 -4.58 40.42 8.70
CA PRO A 126 -5.42 41.42 8.06
C PRO A 126 -5.03 42.79 8.61
N GLY A 127 -4.42 43.63 7.77
CA GLY A 127 -4.02 45.01 8.13
C GLY A 127 -2.53 45.36 8.07
N ALA A 128 -1.65 44.48 7.58
CA ALA A 128 -0.26 44.88 7.30
C ALA A 128 -0.20 45.76 6.03
N ALA A 129 -0.35 47.07 6.22
CA ALA A 129 -0.06 48.07 5.21
C ALA A 129 1.37 47.86 4.68
N GLN A 130 1.49 47.67 3.37
CA GLN A 130 2.77 47.61 2.69
C GLN A 130 3.44 48.98 2.85
N SER A 131 4.43 49.08 3.73
CA SER A 131 5.33 50.24 3.76
C SER A 131 6.20 50.19 2.51
N GLN A 132 5.69 50.81 1.46
CA GLN A 132 6.43 51.24 0.28
C GLN A 132 7.64 52.07 0.74
N TRP A 133 8.84 51.50 0.63
CA TRP A 133 10.08 52.24 0.82
C TRP A 133 10.26 53.17 -0.39
N PRO A 134 10.41 54.49 -0.19
CA PRO A 134 10.67 55.40 -1.30
C PRO A 134 12.03 55.06 -1.92
N VAL A 135 12.01 54.67 -3.19
CA VAL A 135 13.23 54.59 -4.01
C VAL A 135 13.74 56.01 -4.19
N ALA A 136 14.94 56.29 -3.67
CA ALA A 136 15.56 57.61 -3.81
C ALA A 136 15.82 57.89 -5.30
N PRO A 137 15.48 59.09 -5.82
CA PRO A 137 15.79 59.45 -7.19
C PRO A 137 17.31 59.62 -7.34
N GLN A 138 17.92 58.83 -8.21
CA GLN A 138 19.30 59.07 -8.64
C GLN A 138 19.33 60.39 -9.44
N GLY A 139 20.07 61.37 -8.90
CA GLY A 139 20.22 62.68 -9.51
C GLY A 139 21.36 62.73 -10.54
N ARG A 140 21.04 63.43 -11.63
CA ARG A 140 21.85 64.18 -12.60
C ARG A 140 22.83 63.43 -13.52
#